data_AF-A0A061M507-F1
#
_entry.id   AF-A0A061M507-F1
#
_cell.length_a   1.000
_cell.length_b   1.000
_cell.length_c   1.000
_cell.angle_alpha   90.00
_cell.angle_beta   90.00
_cell.angle_gamma   90.00
#
_symmetry.space_group_name_H-M   'P 1'
#
loop_
_entity.id
_entity.type
_entity.pdbx_description
1 polymer ?
#
loop_
_entity_poly.entity_id
_entity_poly.type
_entity_poly.pdbx_seq_one_letter_code
_entity_poly.pdbx_strand_id
1 'polypeptide(L)'
;MINREHDVPVSKQAEALNISRGCVYYLPRPVPPKDVALMQRLDRLHLEFPFAGSRMLRGQLTAEGCKVGRRHVKTLMRRMGIGALYRRPRTTQPEPRHNIYPYRIRSA
;
A
#
# COMPACT_ATOMS: atom_id res chain seq x y z
N MET A 1 16.53 21.36 5.52
CA MET A 1 15.61 21.31 6.69
C MET A 1 14.86 22.62 6.72
N ILE A 2 13.53 22.62 6.89
CA ILE A 2 12.75 23.87 6.92
C ILE A 2 13.01 24.58 8.24
N ASN A 3 13.35 25.86 8.18
CA ASN A 3 13.62 26.67 9.36
C ASN A 3 12.69 27.88 9.40
N ARG A 4 11.97 28.07 10.50
CA ARG A 4 11.06 29.22 10.69
C ARG A 4 11.79 30.53 10.97
N GLU A 5 13.04 30.45 11.44
CA GLU A 5 13.88 31.59 11.80
C GLU A 5 14.70 32.12 10.61
N HIS A 6 14.57 31.50 9.43
CA HIS A 6 15.27 31.94 8.23
C HIS A 6 14.54 33.12 7.58
N ASP A 7 15.29 34.04 6.98
CA ASP A 7 14.77 35.19 6.20
C ASP A 7 13.81 34.81 5.06
N VAL A 8 13.86 33.56 4.59
CA VAL A 8 13.04 33.08 3.49
C VAL A 8 11.73 32.55 4.06
N PRO A 9 10.55 32.99 3.57
CA PRO A 9 9.27 32.48 4.04
C PRO A 9 9.16 30.96 3.93
N VAL A 10 8.48 30.33 4.90
CA VAL A 10 8.22 28.87 4.90
C VAL A 10 7.58 28.38 3.59
N SER A 11 6.76 29.20 2.94
CA SER A 11 6.18 28.90 1.62
C SER A 11 7.25 28.73 0.54
N LYS A 12 8.24 29.62 0.50
CA LYS A 12 9.35 29.58 -0.46
C LYS A 12 10.31 28.45 -0.16
N GLN A 13 10.54 28.14 1.12
CA GLN A 13 11.33 26.96 1.51
C GLN A 13 10.64 25.65 1.09
N ALA A 14 9.33 25.54 1.27
CA ALA A 14 8.57 24.36 0.86
C ALA A 14 8.54 24.20 -0.67
N GLU A 15 8.37 25.31 -1.41
CA GLU A 15 8.44 25.36 -2.87
C GLU A 15 9.82 24.91 -3.38
N ALA A 16 10.91 25.42 -2.79
CA ALA A 16 12.27 25.03 -3.14
C ALA A 16 12.57 23.54 -2.88
N LEU A 17 11.92 22.95 -1.87
CA LEU A 17 12.02 21.52 -1.54
C LEU A 17 11.00 20.65 -2.29
N ASN A 18 10.18 21.25 -3.14
CA ASN A 18 9.12 20.58 -3.91
C ASN A 18 8.16 19.75 -3.05
N ILE A 19 7.79 20.29 -1.88
CA ILE A 19 6.85 19.68 -0.94
C ILE A 19 5.68 20.62 -0.64
N SER A 20 4.53 20.06 -0.30
CA SER A 20 3.38 20.86 0.11
C SER A 20 3.68 21.63 1.40
N ARG A 21 3.32 22.93 1.42
CA ARG A 21 3.39 23.77 2.64
C ARG A 21 2.67 23.13 3.84
N GLY A 22 1.58 22.39 3.60
CA GLY A 22 0.84 21.71 4.67
C GLY A 22 1.64 20.62 5.38
N CYS A 23 2.54 19.93 4.65
CA CYS A 23 3.40 18.90 5.24
C CYS A 23 4.44 19.47 6.21
N VAL A 24 4.77 20.75 6.11
CA VAL A 24 5.75 21.42 7.00
C VAL A 24 5.33 21.37 8.46
N TYR A 25 4.02 21.44 8.72
CA TYR A 25 3.48 21.44 10.09
C TYR A 25 3.20 20.03 10.61
N TYR A 26 3.28 19.02 9.73
CA TYR A 26 3.03 17.64 10.13
C TYR A 26 4.23 17.07 10.88
N LEU A 27 4.02 16.71 12.15
CA LEU A 27 5.00 15.94 12.90
C LEU A 27 4.83 14.45 12.57
N PRO A 28 5.90 13.78 12.08
CA PRO A 28 5.81 12.36 11.75
C PRO A 28 5.48 11.56 13.01
N ARG A 29 4.40 10.77 12.94
CA ARG A 29 4.04 9.86 14.03
C ARG A 29 4.84 8.56 13.90
N PRO A 30 5.60 8.17 14.95
CA PRO A 30 6.33 6.91 14.94
C PRO A 30 5.35 5.73 14.87
N VAL A 31 5.82 4.61 14.33
CA VAL A 31 5.08 3.34 14.36
C VAL A 31 5.06 2.85 15.81
N PRO A 32 3.90 2.45 16.37
CA PRO A 32 3.89 1.86 17.71
C PRO A 32 4.67 0.53 17.72
N PRO A 33 5.38 0.18 18.82
CA PRO A 33 6.22 -1.03 18.87
C PRO A 33 5.50 -2.32 18.49
N LYS A 34 4.22 -2.44 18.85
CA LYS A 34 3.37 -3.57 18.47
C LYS A 34 3.24 -3.73 16.95
N ASP A 35 3.09 -2.62 16.24
CA ASP A 35 3.00 -2.64 14.78
C ASP A 35 4.36 -2.90 14.14
N VAL A 36 5.46 -2.46 14.77
CA VAL A 36 6.82 -2.81 14.32
C VAL A 36 7.04 -4.33 14.39
N ALA A 37 6.68 -4.96 15.50
CA ALA A 37 6.76 -6.42 15.64
C ALA A 37 5.89 -7.14 14.60
N LEU A 38 4.68 -6.61 14.33
CA LEU A 38 3.82 -7.14 13.29
C LEU A 38 4.42 -6.99 11.89
N MET A 39 5.02 -5.83 11.59
CA MET A 39 5.70 -5.56 10.32
C MET A 39 6.86 -6.54 10.11
N GLN A 40 7.67 -6.79 11.14
CA GLN A 40 8.75 -7.79 11.07
C GLN A 40 8.21 -9.21 10.80
N ARG A 41 7.09 -9.58 11.43
CA ARG A 41 6.48 -10.90 11.17
C ARG A 41 5.91 -10.98 9.75
N LEU A 42 5.22 -9.94 9.30
CA LEU A 42 4.70 -9.84 7.93
C LEU A 42 5.80 -9.91 6.88
N ASP A 43 6.96 -9.31 7.15
CA ASP A 43 8.12 -9.37 6.26
C ASP A 43 8.62 -10.81 6.09
N ARG A 44 8.81 -11.53 7.20
CA ARG A 44 9.19 -12.96 7.16
C ARG A 44 8.16 -13.82 6.41
N LEU A 45 6.87 -13.62 6.70
CA LEU A 45 5.80 -14.33 6.00
C LEU A 45 5.76 -13.99 4.50
N HIS A 46 6.13 -12.77 4.11
CA HIS A 46 6.19 -12.38 2.71
C HIS A 46 7.35 -13.04 1.96
N LEU A 47 8.49 -13.25 2.63
CA LEU A 47 9.62 -14.01 2.08
C LEU A 47 9.27 -15.49 1.90
N GLU A 48 8.57 -16.09 2.87
CA GLU A 48 8.12 -17.49 2.79
C GLU A 48 6.99 -17.67 1.76
N PHE A 49 6.06 -16.72 1.68
CA PHE A 49 4.86 -16.79 0.86
C PHE A 49 4.67 -15.51 0.03
N PRO A 50 5.44 -15.30 -1.06
CA PRO A 50 5.37 -14.07 -1.85
C PRO A 50 4.00 -13.84 -2.52
N PHE A 51 3.21 -14.90 -2.70
CA PHE A 51 1.86 -14.85 -3.24
C PHE A 51 0.77 -14.53 -2.19
N ALA A 52 1.12 -14.53 -0.88
CA ALA A 52 0.15 -14.35 0.18
C ALA A 52 -0.27 -12.87 0.30
N GLY A 53 -1.55 -12.61 -0.01
CA GLY A 53 -2.15 -11.29 0.21
C GLY A 53 -2.64 -11.09 1.65
N SER A 54 -3.09 -9.87 1.95
CA SER A 54 -3.64 -9.48 3.27
C SER A 54 -4.68 -10.45 3.87
N ARG A 55 -5.45 -11.18 3.05
CA ARG A 55 -6.44 -12.16 3.53
C ARG A 55 -5.78 -13.45 4.02
N MET A 56 -4.76 -13.94 3.31
CA MET A 56 -4.00 -15.14 3.69
C MET A 56 -3.11 -14.86 4.90
N LEU A 57 -2.36 -13.73 4.86
CA LEU A 57 -1.49 -13.31 5.95
C LEU A 57 -2.27 -13.08 7.25
N ARG A 58 -3.48 -12.53 7.19
CA ARG A 58 -4.37 -12.45 8.36
C ARG A 58 -4.67 -13.84 8.93
N GLY A 59 -4.92 -14.84 8.07
CA GLY A 59 -5.16 -16.22 8.50
C GLY A 59 -3.95 -16.83 9.22
N GLN A 60 -2.76 -16.67 8.64
CA GLN A 60 -1.50 -17.12 9.26
C GLN A 60 -1.25 -16.45 10.61
N LEU A 61 -1.38 -15.12 10.67
CA LEU A 61 -1.28 -14.39 11.94
C LEU A 61 -2.32 -14.85 12.97
N THR A 62 -3.54 -15.18 12.54
CA THR A 62 -4.58 -15.71 13.44
C THR A 62 -4.21 -17.08 13.97
N ALA A 63 -3.64 -17.96 13.13
CA ALA A 63 -3.15 -19.28 13.53
C ALA A 63 -1.97 -19.19 14.52
N GLU A 64 -1.16 -18.14 14.42
CA GLU A 64 -0.08 -17.81 15.37
C GLU A 64 -0.60 -17.15 16.67
N GLY A 65 -1.91 -17.02 16.86
CA GLY A 65 -2.51 -16.39 18.04
C GLY A 65 -2.58 -14.86 18.01
N CYS A 66 -2.15 -14.21 16.92
CA CYS A 66 -2.23 -12.77 16.77
C CYS A 66 -3.64 -12.36 16.29
N LYS A 67 -4.45 -11.79 17.18
CA LYS A 67 -5.75 -11.21 16.84
C LYS A 67 -5.59 -9.89 16.07
N VAL A 68 -5.54 -9.96 14.73
CA VAL A 68 -5.37 -8.81 13.85
C VAL A 68 -6.38 -8.79 12.71
N GLY A 69 -6.98 -7.62 12.46
CA GLY A 69 -7.94 -7.43 11.37
C GLY A 69 -7.28 -7.31 9.99
N ARG A 70 -8.00 -7.73 8.94
CA ARG A 70 -7.55 -7.62 7.54
C ARG A 70 -7.15 -6.19 7.14
N ARG A 71 -7.91 -5.19 7.60
CA ARG A 71 -7.63 -3.77 7.30
C ARG A 71 -6.27 -3.34 7.85
N HIS A 72 -5.93 -3.79 9.07
CA HIS A 72 -4.66 -3.48 9.71
C HIS A 72 -3.49 -4.08 8.94
N VAL A 73 -3.57 -5.38 8.61
CA VAL A 73 -2.58 -6.06 7.78
C VAL A 73 -2.40 -5.34 6.43
N LYS A 74 -3.49 -4.99 5.74
CA LYS A 74 -3.42 -4.27 4.46
C LYS A 74 -2.74 -2.90 4.58
N THR A 75 -3.00 -2.15 5.65
CA THR A 75 -2.37 -0.85 5.89
C THR A 75 -0.87 -1.00 6.13
N LEU A 76 -0.45 -1.99 6.93
CA LEU A 76 0.96 -2.24 7.21
C LEU A 76 1.70 -2.74 5.98
N MET A 77 1.13 -3.66 5.21
CA MET A 77 1.69 -4.08 3.91
C MET A 77 1.92 -2.89 2.99
N ARG A 78 0.94 -1.98 2.88
CA ARG A 78 1.07 -0.76 2.07
C ARG A 78 2.17 0.16 2.60
N ARG A 79 2.26 0.32 3.93
CA ARG A 79 3.31 1.14 4.56
C ARG A 79 4.72 0.58 4.33
N MET A 80 4.84 -0.75 4.27
CA MET A 80 6.09 -1.46 3.99
C MET A 80 6.42 -1.53 2.49
N GLY A 81 5.46 -1.23 1.60
CA GLY A 81 5.64 -1.38 0.15
C GLY A 81 5.56 -2.84 -0.33
N ILE A 82 5.09 -3.77 0.49
CA ILE A 82 4.97 -5.20 0.14
C ILE A 82 3.57 -5.52 -0.40
N GLY A 83 3.50 -6.45 -1.35
CA GLY A 83 2.26 -6.84 -2.01
C GLY A 83 2.32 -8.28 -2.50
N ALA A 84 1.15 -8.91 -2.61
CA ALA A 84 1.08 -10.27 -3.14
C ALA A 84 1.53 -10.31 -4.60
N LEU A 85 2.56 -11.09 -4.89
CA LEU A 85 3.02 -11.40 -6.23
C LEU A 85 2.16 -12.52 -6.80
N TYR A 86 1.28 -12.21 -7.75
CA TYR A 86 0.50 -13.20 -8.46
C TYR A 86 0.42 -12.86 -9.95
N ARG A 87 0.27 -13.89 -10.79
CA ARG A 87 0.05 -13.73 -12.21
C ARG A 87 -1.35 -13.15 -12.43
N ARG A 88 -1.43 -11.89 -12.85
CA ARG A 88 -2.70 -11.28 -13.24
C ARG A 88 -3.26 -12.01 -14.47
N PRO A 89 -4.60 -12.19 -14.57
CA PRO A 89 -5.21 -12.70 -15.80
C PRO A 89 -4.82 -11.84 -16.99
N ARG A 90 -4.56 -12.46 -18.15
CA ARG A 90 -4.35 -11.75 -19.40
C ARG A 90 -5.69 -11.21 -19.90
N THR A 91 -6.06 -9.99 -19.51
CA THR A 91 -7.32 -9.35 -19.94
C THR A 91 -7.38 -9.03 -21.43
N THR A 92 -6.24 -9.09 -22.13
CA THR A 92 -6.15 -8.98 -23.59
C THR A 92 -6.60 -10.24 -24.32
N GLN A 93 -6.60 -11.40 -23.65
CA GLN A 93 -7.08 -12.65 -24.21
C GLN A 93 -8.49 -12.91 -23.70
N PRO A 94 -9.52 -12.87 -24.57
CA PRO A 94 -10.86 -13.24 -24.15
C PRO A 94 -10.88 -14.70 -23.72
N GLU A 95 -11.62 -15.00 -22.65
CA GLU A 95 -11.89 -16.38 -22.25
C GLU A 95 -12.63 -17.07 -23.42
N PRO A 96 -12.14 -18.22 -23.94
CA PRO A 96 -12.74 -18.87 -25.11
C PRO A 96 -14.23 -19.18 -24.98
N ARG A 97 -14.72 -19.30 -23.74
CA ARG A 97 -16.13 -19.58 -23.43
C ARG A 97 -17.04 -18.34 -23.42
N HIS A 98 -16.50 -17.12 -23.54
CA HIS A 98 -17.30 -15.90 -23.55
C HIS A 98 -17.64 -15.47 -24.98
N ASN A 99 -18.93 -15.35 -25.26
CA ASN A 99 -19.40 -14.83 -26.54
C ASN A 99 -19.00 -13.35 -26.70
N ILE A 100 -18.40 -13.03 -27.84
CA ILE A 100 -18.07 -11.66 -28.21
C ILE A 100 -19.33 -11.01 -28.78
N TYR A 101 -19.88 -10.03 -28.06
CA TYR A 101 -21.03 -9.27 -28.53
C TYR A 101 -20.55 -8.09 -29.40
N PRO A 102 -20.95 -8.03 -30.69
CA PRO A 102 -20.58 -6.91 -31.55
C PRO A 102 -21.21 -5.60 -31.03
N TYR A 103 -20.41 -4.54 -31.00
CA TYR A 103 -20.87 -3.20 -30.62
C TYR A 103 -21.85 -2.67 -31.70
N ARG A 104 -23.08 -2.30 -31.32
CA ARG A 104 -24.15 -1.91 -32.27
C ARG A 104 -24.29 -0.39 -32.50
N ILE A 105 -23.42 0.44 -31.91
CA ILE A 105 -23.58 1.92 -31.89
C ILE A 105 -22.86 2.62 -33.06
N ARG A 106 -22.13 1.89 -33.91
CA ARG A 106 -21.26 2.48 -34.96
C ARG A 106 -21.81 2.38 -36.38
N SER A 107 -23.09 2.03 -36.53
CA SER A 107 -23.75 1.89 -37.82
C SER A 107 -25.12 2.59 -37.83
N ALA A 108 -25.20 3.75 -37.17
CA ALA A 108 -26.29 4.72 -37.31
C ALA A 108 -25.72 6.02 -37.90
#